data_AF-A0A8C0B6F3-F1
#
_entry.id   AF-A0A8C0B6F3-F1
#
_cell.length_a   1.000
_cell.length_b   1.000
_cell.length_c   1.000
_cell.angle_alpha   90.00
_cell.angle_beta   90.00
_cell.angle_gamma   90.00
#
_symmetry.space_group_name_H-M   'P 1'
#
loop_
_entity.id
_entity.type
_entity.pdbx_description
1 polymer ?
#
loop_
_entity_poly.entity_id
_entity_poly.type
_entity_poly.pdbx_seq_one_letter_code
_entity_poly.pdbx_strand_id
1 'polypeptide(L)'
;TLDYADQNRRELEKWLKNEAEAFDWSLHIFIFCLLAGEKWAAKEEKLRKKVRQVLKCDMTKANPVDPVSLPLADCLLSTLHLKAACKDLATFRSGLRNVSALVFSCLCLERNVVEEAVEGTGFDVKFSEVQSYLPGDVHADREAPLSLVAGRCASITG
;
A
#
# COMPACT_ATOMS: atom_id res chain seq x y z
N THR A 1 -6.30 -8.23 0.94
CA THR A 1 -4.90 -7.79 1.07
C THR A 1 -4.08 -8.48 -0.01
N LEU A 2 -3.07 -7.79 -0.54
CA LEU A 2 -2.37 -8.14 -1.77
C LEU A 2 -0.85 -8.05 -1.54
N ASP A 3 -0.08 -9.06 -1.97
CA ASP A 3 1.39 -9.05 -1.92
C ASP A 3 1.97 -9.98 -3.00
N TYR A 4 3.12 -9.65 -3.58
CA TYR A 4 3.76 -10.47 -4.62
C TYR A 4 4.45 -11.71 -4.03
N ALA A 5 5.11 -11.58 -2.88
CA ALA A 5 5.95 -12.61 -2.29
C ALA A 5 5.12 -13.63 -1.50
N ASP A 6 5.32 -14.91 -1.81
CA ASP A 6 4.61 -16.02 -1.17
C ASP A 6 4.83 -16.04 0.35
N GLN A 7 6.05 -15.71 0.80
CA GLN A 7 6.39 -15.68 2.23
C GLN A 7 5.59 -14.62 2.99
N ASN A 8 5.49 -13.39 2.46
CA ASN A 8 4.73 -12.31 3.09
C ASN A 8 3.26 -12.69 3.26
N ARG A 9 2.67 -13.30 2.22
CA ARG A 9 1.28 -13.78 2.28
C ARG A 9 1.10 -14.86 3.33
N ARG A 10 2.05 -15.80 3.46
CA ARG A 10 2.02 -16.83 4.51
C ARG A 10 2.09 -16.21 5.90
N GLU A 11 3.01 -15.29 6.15
CA GLU A 11 3.12 -14.61 7.45
C GLU A 11 1.84 -13.84 7.81
N LEU A 12 1.23 -13.18 6.82
CA LEU A 12 -0.05 -12.51 7.01
C LEU A 12 -1.19 -13.49 7.30
N GLU A 13 -1.23 -14.64 6.62
CA GLU A 13 -2.20 -15.68 6.91
C GLU A 13 -2.06 -16.26 8.32
N LYS A 14 -0.83 -16.51 8.79
CA LYS A 14 -0.59 -16.97 10.17
C LYS A 14 -1.18 -15.99 11.19
N TRP A 15 -0.93 -14.70 10.99
CA TRP A 15 -1.47 -13.65 11.86
C TRP A 15 -3.00 -13.55 11.79
N LEU A 16 -3.60 -13.69 10.60
CA LEU A 16 -5.06 -13.71 10.43
C LEU A 16 -5.72 -14.92 11.11
N LYS A 17 -5.04 -16.07 11.13
CA LYS A 17 -5.49 -17.30 11.78
C LYS A 17 -5.19 -17.33 13.29
N ASN A 18 -4.54 -16.29 13.83
CA ASN A 18 -4.12 -16.21 15.22
C ASN A 18 -3.22 -17.39 15.64
N GLU A 19 -2.30 -17.78 14.76
CA GLU A 19 -1.33 -18.84 15.04
C GLU A 19 -0.25 -18.35 16.02
N ALA A 20 0.22 -19.24 16.90
CA ALA A 20 1.21 -18.88 17.94
C ALA A 20 2.57 -18.43 17.38
N GLU A 21 2.91 -18.86 16.16
CA GLU A 21 4.15 -18.50 15.46
C GLU A 21 4.03 -17.19 14.66
N ALA A 22 2.85 -16.57 14.64
CA ALA A 22 2.66 -15.31 13.93
C ALA A 22 3.44 -14.19 14.60
N PHE A 23 3.92 -13.24 13.80
CA PHE A 23 4.53 -12.03 14.32
C PHE A 23 3.55 -11.26 15.23
N ASP A 24 4.04 -10.82 16.39
CA ASP A 24 3.23 -10.07 17.35
C ASP A 24 3.11 -8.59 16.96
N TRP A 25 1.93 -8.22 16.45
CA TRP A 25 1.59 -6.85 16.08
C TRP A 25 1.03 -6.01 17.24
N SER A 26 0.89 -6.56 18.45
CA SER A 26 0.21 -5.92 19.58
C SER A 26 0.78 -4.54 19.90
N LEU A 27 2.12 -4.40 19.91
CA LEU A 27 2.78 -3.12 20.21
C LEU A 27 2.43 -2.03 19.18
N HIS A 28 2.44 -2.38 17.89
CA HIS A 28 2.12 -1.45 16.81
C HIS A 28 0.65 -1.00 16.88
N ILE A 29 -0.26 -1.94 17.12
CA ILE A 29 -1.69 -1.66 17.25
C ILE A 29 -1.96 -0.80 18.49
N PHE A 30 -1.28 -1.11 19.60
CA PHE A 30 -1.38 -0.33 20.83
C PHE A 30 -0.94 1.12 20.61
N ILE A 31 0.23 1.35 20.02
CA ILE A 31 0.75 2.70 19.73
C ILE A 31 -0.20 3.45 18.80
N PHE A 32 -0.66 2.80 17.72
CA PHE A 32 -1.60 3.43 16.79
C PHE A 32 -2.91 3.84 17.49
N CYS A 33 -3.50 2.95 18.28
CA CYS A 33 -4.73 3.25 19.02
C CYS A 33 -4.52 4.35 20.07
N LEU A 34 -3.37 4.38 20.74
CA LEU A 34 -3.02 5.45 21.68
C LEU A 34 -2.99 6.82 20.98
N LEU A 35 -2.31 6.89 19.83
CA LEU A 35 -2.22 8.13 19.04
C LEU A 35 -3.56 8.54 18.44
N ALA A 36 -4.38 7.57 18.02
CA ALA A 36 -5.72 7.83 17.47
C ALA A 36 -6.78 8.11 18.54
N GLY A 37 -6.46 8.01 19.84
CA GLY A 37 -7.42 8.14 20.94
C GLY A 37 -8.45 6.99 20.99
N GLU A 38 -8.12 5.83 20.46
CA GLU A 38 -8.99 4.67 20.35
C GLU A 38 -8.69 3.60 21.43
N LYS A 39 -9.70 2.79 21.78
CA LYS A 39 -9.53 1.61 22.65
C LYS A 39 -8.92 0.44 21.86
N TRP A 40 -7.77 -0.03 22.30
CA TRP A 40 -7.00 -1.07 21.59
C TRP A 40 -7.58 -2.49 21.71
N ALA A 41 -8.26 -2.82 22.82
CA ALA A 41 -8.57 -4.19 23.25
C ALA A 41 -9.37 -5.06 22.26
N ALA A 42 -10.05 -4.47 21.27
CA ALA A 42 -10.79 -5.20 20.24
C ALA A 42 -10.36 -4.83 18.80
N LYS A 43 -9.36 -3.96 18.64
CA LYS A 43 -8.97 -3.44 17.32
C LYS A 43 -8.35 -4.54 16.46
N GLU A 44 -7.45 -5.33 17.04
CA GLU A 44 -6.75 -6.40 16.33
C GLU A 44 -7.71 -7.45 15.77
N GLU A 45 -8.59 -7.97 16.63
CA GLU A 45 -9.60 -8.96 16.23
C GLU A 45 -10.57 -8.42 15.17
N LYS A 46 -10.93 -7.14 15.28
CA LYS A 46 -11.74 -6.45 14.27
C LYS A 46 -10.99 -6.35 12.92
N LEU A 47 -9.68 -6.11 12.93
CA LEU A 47 -8.86 -6.06 11.72
C LEU A 47 -8.79 -7.44 11.05
N ARG A 48 -8.55 -8.52 11.82
CA ARG A 48 -8.55 -9.90 11.29
C ARG A 48 -9.86 -10.22 10.54
N LYS A 49 -11.01 -9.89 11.14
CA LYS A 49 -12.35 -10.12 10.54
C LYS A 49 -12.64 -9.27 9.29
N LYS A 50 -11.97 -8.13 9.13
CA LYS A 50 -12.17 -7.24 7.96
C LYS A 50 -11.41 -7.72 6.73
N VAL A 51 -10.32 -8.47 6.90
CA VAL A 51 -9.57 -9.03 5.78
C VAL A 51 -10.30 -10.24 5.23
N ARG A 52 -10.85 -10.11 4.02
CA ARG A 52 -11.65 -11.17 3.38
C ARG A 52 -10.83 -12.19 2.60
N GLN A 53 -9.69 -11.75 2.06
CA GLN A 53 -8.85 -12.55 1.18
C GLN A 53 -7.42 -12.03 1.17
N VAL A 54 -6.47 -12.95 1.02
CA VAL A 54 -5.04 -12.71 0.79
C VAL A 54 -4.73 -13.24 -0.61
N LEU A 55 -4.34 -12.37 -1.55
CA LEU A 55 -4.10 -12.77 -2.95
C LEU A 55 -2.69 -12.37 -3.40
N LYS A 56 -2.15 -13.14 -4.35
CA LYS A 56 -0.94 -12.76 -5.06
C LYS A 56 -1.22 -11.54 -5.94
N CYS A 57 -0.32 -10.56 -5.92
CA CYS A 57 -0.40 -9.39 -6.78
C CYS A 57 0.88 -9.24 -7.59
N ASP A 58 0.78 -9.33 -8.91
CA ASP A 58 1.86 -9.17 -9.86
C ASP A 58 1.61 -7.95 -10.75
N MET A 59 2.20 -6.82 -10.35
CA MET A 59 2.06 -5.52 -11.01
C MET A 59 2.56 -5.51 -12.46
N THR A 60 3.36 -6.51 -12.85
CA THR A 60 3.90 -6.62 -14.22
C THR A 60 2.86 -7.18 -15.20
N LYS A 61 1.80 -7.82 -14.70
CA LYS A 61 0.71 -8.36 -15.50
C LYS A 61 -0.37 -7.32 -15.78
N ALA A 62 -1.09 -7.51 -16.89
CA ALA A 62 -2.25 -6.69 -17.25
C ALA A 62 -3.40 -6.83 -16.24
N ASN A 63 -3.61 -8.03 -15.69
CA ASN A 63 -4.42 -8.25 -14.50
C ASN A 63 -3.49 -8.60 -13.32
N PRO A 64 -3.26 -7.66 -12.38
CA PRO A 64 -2.35 -7.89 -11.27
C PRO A 64 -2.74 -9.05 -10.34
N VAL A 65 -4.02 -9.44 -10.30
CA VAL A 65 -4.55 -10.48 -9.41
C VAL A 65 -5.02 -11.73 -10.16
N ASP A 66 -4.53 -11.94 -11.38
CA ASP A 66 -4.78 -13.11 -12.21
C ASP A 66 -4.62 -14.44 -11.43
N PRO A 67 -5.55 -15.40 -11.56
CA PRO A 67 -6.71 -15.44 -12.47
C PRO A 67 -8.00 -14.82 -11.90
N VAL A 68 -7.93 -14.15 -10.76
CA VAL A 68 -9.10 -13.56 -10.09
C VAL A 68 -9.45 -12.21 -10.74
N SER A 69 -10.74 -11.87 -10.74
CA SER A 69 -11.22 -10.52 -11.05
C SER A 69 -11.87 -9.93 -9.81
N LEU A 70 -11.46 -8.73 -9.42
CA LEU A 70 -11.98 -8.04 -8.24
C LEU A 70 -12.90 -6.88 -8.67
N PRO A 71 -13.98 -6.61 -7.92
CA PRO A 71 -14.77 -5.40 -8.15
C PRO A 71 -13.92 -4.16 -7.85
N LEU A 72 -14.37 -3.01 -8.39
CA LEU A 72 -13.74 -1.74 -8.08
C LEU A 72 -13.79 -1.47 -6.57
N ALA A 73 -12.67 -1.09 -5.98
CA ALA A 73 -12.60 -0.80 -4.55
C ALA A 73 -12.91 0.68 -4.27
N ASP A 74 -13.61 0.94 -3.16
CA ASP A 74 -13.93 2.30 -2.70
C ASP A 74 -12.69 3.06 -2.20
N CYS A 75 -11.71 2.33 -1.66
CA CYS A 75 -10.47 2.88 -1.12
C CYS A 75 -9.35 1.84 -1.19
N LEU A 76 -8.14 2.31 -1.46
CA LEU A 76 -6.99 1.49 -1.78
C LEU A 76 -5.77 2.02 -1.04
N LEU A 77 -5.12 1.15 -0.26
CA LEU A 77 -3.98 1.48 0.59
C LEU A 77 -2.78 0.63 0.15
N SER A 78 -1.66 1.30 -0.14
CA SER A 78 -0.39 0.66 -0.49
C SER A 78 0.73 1.30 0.33
N THR A 79 1.55 0.48 1.00
CA THR A 79 2.67 0.93 1.83
C THR A 79 3.96 0.25 1.39
N LEU A 80 4.99 1.06 1.08
CA LEU A 80 6.40 0.67 0.90
C LEU A 80 6.75 -0.39 -0.17
N HIS A 81 5.85 -0.68 -1.13
CA HIS A 81 5.99 -1.88 -1.98
C HIS A 81 7.00 -1.79 -3.14
N LEU A 82 7.43 -0.60 -3.58
CA LEU A 82 7.92 -0.48 -4.97
C LEU A 82 9.42 -0.32 -5.22
N LYS A 83 10.25 0.09 -4.24
CA LYS A 83 11.72 0.17 -4.46
C LYS A 83 12.32 -1.21 -4.81
N ALA A 84 11.72 -2.30 -4.33
CA ALA A 84 12.23 -3.65 -4.57
C ALA A 84 11.78 -4.24 -5.92
N ALA A 85 10.66 -3.79 -6.49
CA ALA A 85 10.02 -4.44 -7.64
C ALA A 85 10.28 -3.74 -8.99
N CYS A 86 10.60 -2.44 -8.99
CA CYS A 86 10.78 -1.65 -10.21
C CYS A 86 12.25 -1.22 -10.39
N LYS A 87 12.78 -1.48 -11.58
CA LYS A 87 14.20 -1.26 -11.93
C LYS A 87 14.45 0.16 -12.45
N ASP A 88 13.39 0.81 -12.95
CA ASP A 88 13.42 2.12 -13.59
C ASP A 88 12.04 2.82 -13.57
N LEU A 89 12.03 4.10 -13.93
CA LEU A 89 10.84 4.95 -13.99
C LEU A 89 9.80 4.48 -15.02
N ALA A 90 10.23 3.80 -16.09
CA ALA A 90 9.33 3.30 -17.13
C ALA A 90 8.51 2.10 -16.61
N THR A 91 9.17 1.16 -15.93
CA THR A 91 8.57 0.01 -15.26
C THR A 91 7.61 0.48 -14.17
N PHE A 92 7.98 1.54 -13.46
CA PHE A 92 7.09 2.19 -12.50
C PHE A 92 5.82 2.73 -13.13
N ARG A 93 5.94 3.59 -14.15
CA ARG A 93 4.79 4.18 -14.85
C ARG A 93 3.89 3.10 -15.45
N SER A 94 4.47 2.00 -15.92
CA SER A 94 3.72 0.85 -16.43
C SER A 94 3.00 0.09 -15.31
N GLY A 95 3.66 -0.18 -14.18
CA GLY A 95 3.04 -0.79 -13.01
C GLY A 95 1.92 0.07 -12.43
N LEU A 96 2.14 1.39 -12.37
CA LEU A 96 1.13 2.39 -12.02
C LEU A 96 -0.07 2.35 -12.95
N ARG A 97 0.10 2.16 -14.27
CA ARG A 97 -1.04 2.04 -15.20
C ARG A 97 -1.79 0.72 -15.07
N ASN A 98 -1.06 -0.39 -14.93
CA ASN A 98 -1.68 -1.70 -14.71
C ASN A 98 -2.48 -1.71 -13.41
N VAL A 99 -1.97 -0.97 -12.44
CA VAL A 99 -2.57 -0.91 -11.12
C VAL A 99 -3.43 0.30 -10.96
N SER A 100 -3.46 1.31 -11.85
CA SER A 100 -4.48 2.38 -11.80
C SER A 100 -5.90 1.85 -12.06
N ALA A 101 -6.02 0.64 -12.61
CA ALA A 101 -7.27 -0.12 -12.62
C ALA A 101 -7.68 -0.65 -11.22
N LEU A 102 -6.75 -0.64 -10.24
CA LEU A 102 -6.86 -1.27 -8.92
C LEU A 102 -6.23 -0.55 -7.69
N VAL A 103 -5.27 0.42 -7.73
CA VAL A 103 -4.53 1.15 -6.63
C VAL A 103 -3.45 2.16 -7.14
N PHE A 104 -3.04 3.10 -6.27
CA PHE A 104 -1.80 3.91 -6.37
C PHE A 104 -0.58 3.31 -5.68
N SER A 105 0.61 3.61 -6.20
CA SER A 105 1.91 3.13 -5.69
C SER A 105 2.87 4.26 -5.30
N CYS A 106 3.60 4.05 -4.19
CA CYS A 106 4.71 4.88 -3.72
C CYS A 106 6.04 4.44 -4.35
N LEU A 107 6.83 5.39 -4.85
CA LEU A 107 8.23 5.25 -5.27
C LEU A 107 9.11 6.26 -4.53
N CYS A 108 10.40 5.96 -4.39
CA CYS A 108 11.41 6.97 -4.06
C CYS A 108 11.70 7.80 -5.32
N LEU A 109 10.81 8.76 -5.59
CA LEU A 109 11.04 9.83 -6.54
C LEU A 109 10.82 11.14 -5.81
N GLU A 110 11.39 12.22 -6.34
CA GLU A 110 11.03 13.56 -5.88
C GLU A 110 9.49 13.71 -5.95
N ARG A 111 8.93 14.42 -4.97
CA ARG A 111 7.48 14.55 -4.76
C ARG A 111 6.73 14.87 -6.06
N ASN A 112 7.23 15.84 -6.81
CA ASN A 112 6.73 16.29 -8.11
C ASN A 112 6.60 15.14 -9.13
N VAL A 113 7.55 14.21 -9.19
CA VAL A 113 7.50 13.09 -10.15
C VAL A 113 6.47 12.04 -9.73
N VAL A 114 6.26 11.85 -8.42
CA VAL A 114 5.20 10.98 -7.92
C VAL A 114 3.83 11.59 -8.22
N GLU A 115 3.67 12.89 -7.97
CA GLU A 115 2.44 13.63 -8.25
C GLU A 115 2.12 13.62 -9.75
N GLU A 116 3.09 13.92 -10.62
CA GLU A 116 2.91 13.89 -12.08
C GLU A 116 2.55 12.48 -12.59
N ALA A 117 3.18 11.45 -12.03
CA ALA A 117 2.86 10.06 -12.39
C ALA A 117 1.46 9.65 -11.90
N VAL A 118 1.00 10.17 -10.76
CA VAL A 118 -0.34 9.95 -10.20
C VAL A 118 -1.41 10.67 -11.02
N GLU A 119 -1.14 11.92 -11.39
CA GLU A 119 -2.02 12.72 -12.25
C GLU A 119 -2.12 12.15 -13.66
N GLY A 120 -1.00 11.68 -14.22
CA GLY A 120 -0.93 11.02 -15.52
C GLY A 120 -1.71 9.70 -15.62
N THR A 121 -2.18 9.13 -14.50
CA THR A 121 -3.11 7.98 -14.50
C THR A 121 -4.57 8.35 -14.27
N GLY A 122 -4.91 9.65 -14.26
CA GLY A 122 -6.29 10.14 -14.20
C GLY A 122 -6.84 10.32 -12.78
N PHE A 123 -5.98 10.61 -11.80
CA PHE A 123 -6.41 10.97 -10.45
C PHE A 123 -5.84 12.32 -10.03
N ASP A 124 -6.57 13.01 -9.19
CA ASP A 124 -6.20 14.30 -8.62
C ASP A 124 -5.56 14.08 -7.24
N VAL A 125 -4.34 14.61 -7.05
CA VAL A 125 -3.63 14.53 -5.77
C VAL A 125 -4.30 15.49 -4.78
N LYS A 126 -4.82 14.94 -3.68
CA LYS A 126 -5.51 15.72 -2.63
C LYS A 126 -4.61 16.06 -1.46
N PHE A 127 -3.59 15.24 -1.21
CA PHE A 127 -2.68 15.39 -0.10
C PHE A 127 -1.34 14.74 -0.43
N SER A 128 -0.24 15.42 -0.12
CA SER A 128 1.11 14.86 -0.19
C SER A 128 1.97 15.42 0.95
N GLU A 129 2.60 14.52 1.71
CA GLU A 129 3.47 14.88 2.83
C GLU A 129 4.71 14.00 2.87
N VAL A 130 5.87 14.64 2.97
CA VAL A 130 7.16 13.96 3.17
C VAL A 130 7.45 13.96 4.66
N GLN A 131 7.58 12.78 5.25
CA GLN A 131 7.84 12.64 6.68
C GLN A 131 9.34 12.40 6.89
N SER A 132 10.00 13.27 7.67
CA SER A 132 11.42 13.11 7.99
C SER A 132 11.65 11.88 8.88
N TYR A 133 12.77 11.19 8.66
CA TYR A 133 13.22 10.15 9.57
C TYR A 133 13.56 10.73 10.94
N LEU A 134 13.37 9.92 11.99
CA LEU A 134 13.86 10.28 13.31
C LEU A 134 15.39 10.22 13.33
N PRO A 135 16.07 11.06 14.14
CA PRO A 135 17.51 10.99 14.29
C PRO A 135 17.93 9.60 14.78
N GLY A 136 18.72 8.87 14.00
CA GLY A 136 19.23 7.53 14.34
C GLY A 136 18.58 6.36 13.59
N ASP A 137 17.65 6.61 12.67
CA ASP A 137 17.09 5.59 11.79
C ASP A 137 18.10 5.19 10.68
N VAL A 138 18.92 4.16 10.93
CA VAL A 138 19.99 3.70 10.01
C VAL A 138 19.48 2.63 9.01
N HIS A 139 18.19 2.35 8.98
CA HIS A 139 17.68 1.14 8.34
C HIS A 139 17.48 1.20 6.81
N ALA A 140 17.71 2.33 6.13
CA ALA A 140 17.67 2.37 4.66
C ALA A 140 18.45 3.55 4.06
N ASP A 141 19.07 3.34 2.88
CA ASP A 141 19.54 4.39 1.95
C ASP A 141 18.34 5.17 1.35
N ARG A 142 17.47 5.72 2.19
CA ARG A 142 16.26 6.47 1.81
C ARG A 142 16.29 7.80 2.57
N GLU A 143 15.92 8.87 1.90
CA GLU A 143 15.94 10.22 2.49
C GLU A 143 14.71 10.52 3.35
N ALA A 144 13.51 10.12 2.91
CA ALA A 144 12.26 10.24 3.68
C ALA A 144 11.11 9.43 3.01
N PRO A 145 10.17 8.85 3.78
CA PRO A 145 8.91 8.35 3.22
C PRO A 145 7.98 9.48 2.76
N LEU A 146 7.30 9.26 1.63
CA LEU A 146 6.22 10.10 1.11
C LEU A 146 4.87 9.42 1.36
N SER A 147 3.96 10.14 2.01
CA SER A 147 2.55 9.79 2.13
C SER A 147 1.74 10.60 1.12
N LEU A 148 0.90 9.94 0.31
CA LEU A 148 0.11 10.59 -0.73
C LEU A 148 -1.32 10.05 -0.74
N VAL A 149 -2.31 10.94 -0.86
CA VAL A 149 -3.72 10.63 -1.06
C VAL A 149 -4.18 11.28 -2.36
N ALA A 150 -4.73 10.49 -3.27
CA ALA A 150 -5.28 10.95 -4.54
C ALA A 150 -6.69 10.37 -4.75
N GLY A 151 -7.55 11.15 -5.41
CA GLY A 151 -8.92 10.77 -5.75
C GLY A 151 -9.10 10.67 -7.25
N ARG A 152 -9.85 9.68 -7.74
CA ARG A 152 -10.05 9.51 -9.18
C ARG A 152 -10.78 10.71 -9.76
N CYS A 153 -10.30 11.26 -10.88
CA CYS A 153 -11.03 12.33 -11.56
C CYS A 153 -12.38 11.80 -12.01
N ALA A 154 -13.45 12.58 -11.79
CA ALA A 154 -14.71 12.31 -12.45
C ALA A 154 -14.45 12.47 -13.96
N SER A 155 -14.69 11.42 -14.73
CA SER A 155 -14.61 11.50 -16.19
C SER A 155 -15.52 12.63 -16.64
N ILE A 156 -14.95 13.67 -17.28
CA ILE A 156 -15.73 14.59 -18.11
C ILE A 156 -16.26 13.71 -19.24
N THR A 157 -17.51 13.29 -19.13
CA THR A 157 -18.26 12.75 -20.27
C THR A 157 -18.40 13.89 -21.27
N GLY A 158 -17.54 13.87 -22.29
CA GLY A 158 -17.66 14.65 -23.51
C GLY A 158 -17.89 13.73 -24.68
#